data_AF-A0A538H086-F1
#
_entry.id   AF-A0A538H086-F1
#
_cell.length_a   1.000
_cell.length_b   1.000
_cell.length_c   1.000
_cell.angle_alpha   90.00
_cell.angle_beta   90.00
_cell.angle_gamma   90.00
#
_symmetry.space_group_name_H-M   'P 1'
#
loop_
_entity.id
_entity.type
_entity.pdbx_description
1 polymer ?
#
loop_
_entity_poly.entity_id
_entity_poly.type
_entity_poly.pdbx_seq_one_letter_code
_entity_poly.pdbx_strand_id
1 'polypeptide(L)' 'MSAPEDSLAKAEELLARLEKTRAELERLSQANDAEKALDVLAELSELSKAIEEELQKAKRVAETDAEH' A
#
# COMPACT_ATOMS: atom_id res chain seq x y z
N MET A 1 0.71 -18.81 11.51
CA MET A 1 1.11 -17.44 11.11
C MET A 1 0.72 -16.55 12.28
N SER A 2 1.68 -15.79 12.79
CA SER A 2 1.45 -14.86 13.90
C SER A 2 0.82 -13.57 13.36
N ALA A 3 0.05 -12.86 14.18
CA ALA A 3 -0.64 -11.63 13.76
C ALA A 3 0.27 -10.53 13.14
N PRO A 4 1.56 -10.39 13.53
CA PRO A 4 2.51 -9.53 12.81
C PRO A 4 2.82 -9.99 11.37
N GLU A 5 2.96 -11.29 11.16
CA GLU A 5 3.25 -11.89 9.84
C GLU A 5 2.08 -11.67 8.87
N ASP A 6 0.84 -11.79 9.35
CA ASP A 6 -0.36 -11.54 8.56
C ASP A 6 -0.49 -10.07 8.14
N SER A 7 -0.15 -9.14 9.05
CA SER A 7 -0.19 -7.70 8.76
C SER A 7 0.91 -7.31 7.76
N LEU A 8 2.09 -7.92 7.86
CA LEU A 8 3.18 -7.72 6.91
C LEU A 8 2.84 -8.29 5.53
N ALA A 9 2.30 -9.51 5.46
CA ALA A 9 1.86 -10.11 4.19
C ALA A 9 0.81 -9.24 3.49
N LYS A 10 -0.13 -8.68 4.24
CA LYS A 10 -1.13 -7.75 3.68
C LYS A 10 -0.50 -6.44 3.18
N ALA A 11 0.51 -5.91 3.88
CA ALA A 11 1.25 -4.73 3.42
C ALA A 11 2.01 -5.02 2.10
N GLU A 12 2.57 -6.22 1.94
CA GLU A 12 3.23 -6.65 0.70
C GLU A 12 2.23 -6.78 -0.47
N GLU A 13 1.04 -7.33 -0.23
CA GLU A 13 -0.02 -7.37 -1.25
C GLU A 13 -0.46 -5.97 -1.68
N LEU A 14 -0.63 -5.05 -0.72
CA LEU A 14 -0.96 -3.65 -1.00
C LEU A 14 0.16 -2.94 -1.78
N LEU A 15 1.42 -3.23 -1.45
CA LEU A 15 2.58 -2.70 -2.17
C LEU A 15 2.61 -3.18 -3.63
N ALA A 16 2.37 -4.47 -3.88
CA ALA A 16 2.30 -5.01 -5.24
C ALA A 16 1.19 -4.33 -6.07
N ARG A 17 0.04 -4.01 -5.42
CA ARG A 17 -1.03 -3.23 -6.06
C ARG A 17 -0.58 -1.80 -6.35
N LEU A 18 0.07 -1.13 -5.40
CA LEU A 18 0.59 0.23 -5.58
C LEU A 18 1.58 0.32 -6.74
N GLU A 19 2.48 -0.66 -6.88
CA GLU A 19 3.43 -0.72 -8.00
C GLU A 19 2.72 -0.85 -9.35
N LYS A 20 1.68 -1.70 -9.42
CA LYS A 20 0.86 -1.84 -10.63
C LYS A 20 0.11 -0.54 -10.97
N THR A 21 -0.48 0.11 -9.98
CA THR A 21 -1.19 1.39 -10.15
C THR A 21 -0.22 2.50 -10.58
N ARG A 22 1.02 2.51 -10.06
CA ARG A 22 2.07 3.42 -10.51
C ARG A 22 2.46 3.19 -11.97
N ALA A 23 2.59 1.93 -12.40
CA ALA A 23 2.85 1.60 -13.81
C ALA A 23 1.68 2.00 -14.74
N GLU A 24 0.46 2.07 -14.23
CA GLU A 24 -0.67 2.65 -14.95
C GLU A 24 -0.55 4.17 -15.09
N LEU A 25 -0.18 4.88 -14.02
CA LEU A 25 0.08 6.31 -14.06
C LEU A 25 1.15 6.68 -15.11
N GLU A 26 2.23 5.90 -15.19
CA GLU A 26 3.28 6.10 -16.19
C GLU A 26 2.74 5.96 -17.63
N ARG A 27 1.86 4.98 -17.88
CA ARG A 27 1.20 4.80 -19.19
C ARG A 27 0.24 5.96 -19.52
N LEU A 28 -0.53 6.44 -18.54
CA LEU A 28 -1.44 7.57 -18.73
C LEU A 28 -0.68 8.88 -18.99
N SER A 29 0.46 9.08 -18.32
CA SER A 29 1.34 10.21 -18.58
C SER A 29 1.88 10.20 -20.02
N GLN A 30 2.26 9.03 -20.54
CA GLN A 30 2.70 8.90 -21.95
C GLN A 30 1.56 9.16 -22.94
N ALA A 31 0.33 8.83 -22.56
CA ALA A 31 -0.86 9.07 -23.36
C ALA A 31 -1.43 10.51 -23.24
N ASN A 32 -0.86 11.36 -22.37
CA ASN A 32 -1.40 12.68 -22.00
C ASN A 32 -2.87 12.64 -21.51
N ASP A 33 -3.26 11.54 -20.85
CA ASP A 33 -4.62 11.36 -20.30
C ASP A 33 -4.65 11.86 -18.84
N ALA A 34 -4.70 13.19 -18.69
CA ALA A 34 -4.60 13.87 -17.40
C ALA A 34 -5.81 13.61 -16.48
N GLU A 35 -7.00 13.43 -17.05
CA GLU A 35 -8.23 13.19 -16.28
C GLU A 35 -8.14 11.84 -15.54
N LYS A 36 -7.82 10.75 -16.25
CA LYS A 36 -7.63 9.46 -15.60
C LYS A 36 -6.40 9.41 -14.70
N ALA A 37 -5.36 10.20 -15.01
CA ALA A 37 -4.19 10.28 -14.15
C ALA A 37 -4.55 10.81 -12.75
N LEU A 38 -5.53 11.71 -12.62
CA LEU A 38 -6.01 12.19 -11.32
C LEU A 38 -6.69 11.07 -10.51
N ASP A 39 -7.51 10.24 -11.16
CA ASP A 39 -8.15 9.10 -10.49
C ASP A 39 -7.12 8.09 -9.97
N VAL A 40 -6.12 7.79 -10.80
CA VAL A 40 -5.02 6.89 -10.44
C VAL A 40 -4.17 7.47 -9.30
N LEU A 41 -3.93 8.78 -9.29
CA LEU A 41 -3.23 9.46 -8.18
C LEU A 41 -4.03 9.39 -6.86
N ALA A 42 -5.36 9.47 -6.92
CA ALA A 42 -6.20 9.28 -5.75
C ALA A 42 -6.10 7.84 -5.22
N GLU A 43 -6.16 6.83 -6.11
CA GLU A 43 -5.98 5.42 -5.73
C GLU A 43 -4.60 5.17 -5.09
N LEU A 44 -3.53 5.74 -5.66
CA LEU A 44 -2.18 5.66 -5.10
C LEU A 44 -2.10 6.24 -3.68
N SER A 45 -2.79 7.35 -3.42
CA SER A 45 -2.85 7.94 -2.07
C SER A 45 -3.54 7.00 -1.07
N GLU A 46 -4.66 6.39 -1.45
CA GLU A 46 -5.39 5.46 -0.58
C GLU A 46 -4.60 4.17 -0.33
N LEU A 47 -3.94 3.62 -1.36
CA LEU A 47 -3.05 2.47 -1.20
C LEU A 47 -1.88 2.79 -0.25
N SER A 48 -1.30 3.99 -0.36
CA SER A 48 -0.19 4.40 0.51
C SER A 48 -0.61 4.47 1.98
N LYS A 49 -1.80 5.03 2.27
CA LYS A 49 -2.37 5.06 3.62
C LYS A 49 -2.63 3.65 4.16
N ALA A 50 -3.21 2.78 3.35
CA ALA A 50 -3.49 1.41 3.76
C ALA A 50 -2.22 0.61 4.09
N ILE A 51 -1.14 0.81 3.32
CA ILE A 51 0.18 0.21 3.62
C ILE A 51 0.70 0.72 4.96
N GLU A 52 0.67 2.04 5.19
CA GLU A 52 1.09 2.63 6.45
C GLU A 52 0.31 2.05 7.64
N GLU A 53 -1.01 1.92 7.52
CA GLU A 53 -1.87 1.34 8.57
C GLU A 53 -1.48 -0.09 8.94
N GLU A 54 -1.25 -0.95 7.95
CA GLU A 54 -0.85 -2.35 8.19
C GLU A 54 0.56 -2.44 8.79
N LEU A 55 1.49 -1.58 8.36
CA LEU A 55 2.83 -1.50 8.96
C LEU A 55 2.78 -1.03 10.43
N GLN A 56 1.97 -0.01 10.73
CA GLN A 56 1.78 0.47 12.09
C GLN A 56 1.12 -0.60 12.97
N LYS A 57 0.19 -1.38 12.41
CA LYS A 57 -0.42 -2.52 13.09
C LYS A 57 0.60 -3.61 13.38
N ALA A 58 1.38 -4.03 12.38
CA ALA A 58 2.45 -5.03 12.54
C ALA A 58 3.43 -4.61 13.65
N LYS A 59 3.83 -3.34 13.65
CA LYS A 59 4.69 -2.76 14.69
C LYS A 59 4.08 -2.87 16.09
N ARG A 60 2.84 -2.41 16.29
CA ARG A 60 2.17 -2.46 17.60
C ARG A 60 2.04 -3.88 18.15
N VAL A 61 1.72 -4.84 17.28
CA VAL A 61 1.61 -6.25 17.69
C VAL A 61 2.97 -6.81 18.07
N ALA A 62 4.03 -6.53 17.28
CA ALA A 62 5.38 -6.96 17.61
C ALA A 62 5.90 -6.34 18.93
N GLU A 63 5.58 -5.08 19.21
CA GLU A 63 5.90 -4.43 20.49
C GLU A 63 5.17 -5.10 21.65
N THR A 64 3.89 -5.43 21.49
CA THR A 64 3.09 -6.11 22.52
C THR A 64 3.59 -7.54 22.78
N ASP A 65 3.92 -8.28 21.71
CA ASP A 65 4.47 -9.64 21.80
C ASP A 65 5.86 -9.68 22.46
N ALA A 66 6.65 -8.60 22.36
CA ALA A 66 7.98 -8.50 22.96
C ALA A 66 7.96 -8.15 24.47
N GLU A 67 6.84 -7.60 24.96
CA GLU A 67 6.64 -7.23 26.38
C GLU A 67 6.02 -8.37 27.21
N HIS A 68 5.64 -9.50 26.58
CA HIS A 68 5.05 -10.69 27.18
C HIS A 68 6.01 -11.88 27.23
#